data_AF-A0A3D2WHL7-F1
#
_entry.id   AF-A0A3D2WHL7-F1
#
_cell.length_a   1.000
_cell.length_b   1.000
_cell.length_c   1.000
_cell.angle_alpha   90.00
_cell.angle_beta   90.00
_cell.angle_gamma   90.00
#
_symmetry.space_group_name_H-M   'P 1'
#
loop_
_entity.id
_entity.type
_entity.pdbx_description
1 polymer ?
#
loop_
_entity_poly.entity_id
_entity_poly.type
_entity_poly.pdbx_seq_one_letter_code
_entity_poly.pdbx_strand_id
1 'polypeptide(L)' 'ISHRSGETEDTTLADLAVATAAGQIKTGSLCRTDRTAKYNQLLRIENLLRESAPYRGLIEVKS' A
#
# COMPACT_ATOMS: atom_id res chain seq x y z
N ILE A 1 5.82 -5.75 1.26
CA ILE A 1 4.54 -6.49 1.43
C ILE A 1 3.92 -6.80 0.06
N SER A 2 3.25 -7.95 -0.16
CA SER A 2 2.78 -8.37 -1.50
C SER A 2 1.40 -9.04 -1.52
N HIS A 3 0.61 -8.72 -2.54
CA HIS A 3 -0.68 -9.35 -2.90
C HIS A 3 -0.48 -10.74 -3.54
N ARG A 4 -1.51 -11.62 -3.52
CA ARG A 4 -1.51 -12.98 -4.12
C ARG A 4 -2.62 -13.18 -5.17
N SER A 5 -2.45 -14.11 -6.11
CA SER A 5 -3.45 -14.40 -7.16
C SER A 5 -4.71 -15.03 -6.55
N GLY A 6 -5.82 -14.30 -6.55
CA GLY A 6 -7.09 -14.74 -5.96
C GLY A 6 -7.54 -13.92 -4.74
N GLU A 7 -6.90 -12.77 -4.48
CA GLU A 7 -7.32 -11.91 -3.38
C GLU A 7 -8.61 -11.15 -3.65
N THR A 8 -9.24 -10.70 -2.56
CA THR A 8 -10.49 -9.96 -2.55
C THR A 8 -10.23 -8.45 -2.47
N GLU A 9 -11.30 -7.68 -2.32
CA GLU A 9 -11.25 -6.24 -2.01
C GLU A 9 -10.75 -5.93 -0.59
N ASP A 10 -10.34 -6.93 0.18
CA ASP A 10 -9.69 -6.74 1.48
C ASP A 10 -8.49 -5.78 1.35
N THR A 11 -8.33 -4.88 2.32
CA THR A 11 -7.29 -3.84 2.26
C THR A 11 -6.22 -3.98 3.33
N THR A 12 -6.23 -5.07 4.10
CA THR A 12 -5.34 -5.30 5.26
C THR A 12 -3.86 -5.14 4.91
N LEU A 13 -3.45 -5.51 3.69
CA LEU A 13 -2.06 -5.34 3.24
C LEU A 13 -1.62 -3.87 3.15
N ALA A 14 -2.52 -2.93 2.86
CA ALA A 14 -2.23 -1.51 2.83
C ALA A 14 -1.98 -0.98 4.26
N ASP A 15 -2.89 -1.30 5.19
CA ASP A 15 -2.74 -0.91 6.60
C ASP A 15 -1.48 -1.52 7.22
N LEU A 16 -1.20 -2.80 6.94
CA LEU A 16 0.00 -3.48 7.42
C LEU A 16 1.28 -2.81 6.90
N ALA A 17 1.31 -2.37 5.64
CA ALA A 17 2.47 -1.69 5.06
C ALA A 17 2.79 -0.37 5.73
N VAL A 18 1.76 0.42 6.05
CA VAL A 18 1.94 1.70 6.71
C VAL A 18 2.30 1.49 8.19
N ALA A 19 1.56 0.63 8.90
CA ALA A 19 1.75 0.38 10.32
C ALA A 19 3.15 -0.18 10.66
N THR A 20 3.73 -0.98 9.75
CA THR A 20 5.08 -1.54 9.93
C THR A 20 6.19 -0.69 9.31
N ALA A 21 5.85 0.47 8.72
CA ALA A 21 6.76 1.30 7.96
C ALA A 21 7.58 0.49 6.93
N ALA A 22 6.91 -0.42 6.20
CA ALA A 22 7.57 -1.39 5.34
C ALA A 22 8.32 -0.78 4.13
N GLY A 23 8.08 0.50 3.82
CA GLY A 23 8.72 1.25 2.73
C GLY A 23 8.23 0.89 1.32
N GLN A 24 7.88 -0.37 1.08
CA GLN A 24 7.43 -0.87 -0.23
C GLN A 24 6.25 -1.85 -0.14
N ILE A 25 5.28 -1.66 -1.05
CA ILE A 25 4.14 -2.55 -1.24
C ILE A 25 3.98 -2.92 -2.72
N LYS A 26 3.77 -4.21 -2.99
CA LYS A 26 3.48 -4.75 -4.33
C LYS A 26 2.06 -5.29 -4.36
N THR A 27 1.12 -4.51 -4.85
CA THR A 27 -0.31 -4.88 -4.83
C THR A 27 -0.95 -5.07 -6.21
N GLY A 28 -0.13 -5.28 -7.24
CA GLY A 28 -0.57 -5.57 -8.61
C GLY A 28 -0.74 -4.32 -9.47
N SER A 29 -1.34 -4.48 -10.66
CA SER A 29 -1.61 -3.37 -11.59
C SER A 29 -2.79 -2.50 -11.11
N LEU A 30 -2.89 -1.27 -11.62
CA LEU A 30 -4.00 -0.32 -11.39
C LEU A 30 -5.28 -0.70 -12.14
N CYS A 31 -5.57 -1.99 -12.24
CA CYS A 31 -6.77 -2.54 -12.87
C CYS A 31 -7.36 -3.61 -11.96
N ARG A 32 -8.69 -3.79 -12.03
CA ARG A 32 -9.51 -4.66 -11.17
C ARG A 32 -9.68 -4.15 -9.73
N THR A 33 -10.86 -4.39 -9.17
CA THR A 33 -11.28 -3.80 -7.88
C THR A 33 -10.49 -4.35 -6.69
N ASP A 34 -10.16 -5.64 -6.70
CA ASP A 34 -9.33 -6.33 -5.71
C ASP A 34 -7.95 -5.65 -5.46
N ARG A 35 -7.38 -5.04 -6.50
CA ARG A 35 -6.10 -4.33 -6.45
C ARG A 35 -6.27 -2.84 -6.17
N THR A 36 -7.19 -2.19 -6.88
CA THR A 36 -7.45 -0.76 -6.73
C THR A 36 -8.01 -0.41 -5.34
N ALA A 37 -8.72 -1.32 -4.67
CA ALA A 37 -9.14 -1.16 -3.28
C ALA A 37 -7.97 -0.84 -2.33
N LYS A 38 -6.83 -1.52 -2.49
CA LYS A 38 -5.63 -1.32 -1.66
C LYS A 38 -4.94 0.01 -1.95
N TYR A 39 -4.89 0.43 -3.22
CA TYR A 39 -4.41 1.78 -3.58
C TYR A 39 -5.31 2.87 -3.00
N ASN A 40 -6.64 2.71 -3.10
CA ASN A 40 -7.60 3.65 -2.53
C ASN A 40 -7.47 3.71 -0.99
N GLN A 41 -7.18 2.59 -0.35
CA GLN A 41 -6.90 2.58 1.09
C GLN A 41 -5.62 3.34 1.43
N LEU A 42 -4.54 3.18 0.67
CA LEU A 42 -3.31 3.96 0.87
C LEU A 42 -3.58 5.47 0.75
N LEU A 43 -4.40 5.91 -0.21
CA LEU A 43 -4.80 7.32 -0.34
C LEU A 43 -5.60 7.81 0.88
N ARG A 44 -6.50 6.98 1.42
CA ARG A 44 -7.25 7.32 2.65
C ARG A 44 -6.32 7.44 3.86
N ILE A 45 -5.38 6.51 4.01
CA ILE A 45 -4.40 6.51 5.11
C ILE A 45 -3.48 7.74 5.01
N GLU A 46 -2.99 8.06 3.81
CA GLU A 46 -2.18 9.26 3.56
C GLU A 46 -2.96 10.52 3.93
N ASN A 47 -4.21 10.65 3.49
CA ASN A 47 -5.04 11.81 3.83
C ASN A 47 -5.29 11.95 5.34
N LEU A 48 -5.38 10.82 6.07
CA LEU A 48 -5.54 10.79 7.51
C LEU A 48 -4.26 11.17 8.27
N LEU A 49 -3.11 10.58 7.91
CA LEU A 49 -1.85 10.69 8.65
C LEU A 49 -1.00 11.89 8.24
N ARG A 50 -1.17 12.37 7.00
CA ARG A 50 -0.39 13.46 6.41
C ARG A 50 1.12 13.21 6.60
N GLU A 51 1.81 14.15 7.24
CA GLU A 51 3.25 14.12 7.47
C GLU A 51 3.69 13.00 8.43
N SER A 52 2.77 12.38 9.17
CA SER A 52 3.09 11.28 10.11
C SER A 52 3.48 9.97 9.41
N ALA A 53 3.20 9.82 8.11
CA ALA A 53 3.57 8.66 7.31
C ALA A 53 4.20 9.09 5.97
N PRO A 54 5.48 9.51 5.97
CA PRO A 54 6.11 10.12 4.80
C PRO A 54 6.36 9.10 3.66
N TYR A 55 6.10 9.51 2.43
CA TYR A 55 6.54 8.78 1.23
C TYR A 55 8.03 9.02 0.98
N ARG A 56 8.83 7.97 1.14
CA ARG A 56 10.30 8.04 1.10
C ARG A 56 10.91 7.81 -0.29
N GLY A 57 10.11 7.35 -1.26
CA GLY A 57 10.55 7.21 -2.65
C GLY A 57 11.74 6.25 -2.82
N LEU A 58 12.73 6.64 -3.62
CA LEU A 58 13.84 5.78 -4.05
C LEU A 58 14.74 5.30 -2.90
N ILE A 59 14.79 6.01 -1.77
CA ILE A 59 15.66 5.61 -0.64
C ILE A 59 15.22 4.28 -0.02
N GLU A 60 13.97 3.86 -0.25
CA GLU A 60 13.44 2.57 0.21
C GLU A 60 13.88 1.40 -0.67
N VAL A 61 14.41 1.65 -1.87
CA VAL A 61 14.87 0.62 -2.80
C VAL A 61 16.32 0.26 -2.49
N LYS A 62 16.55 -0.98 -2.06
CA LYS A 62 17.90 -1.51 -1.87
C LYS A 62 18.57 -1.77 -3.22
N SER A 63 19.83 -1.37 -3.35
CA SER A 63 20.72 -1.67 -4.47
C SER A 63 21.14 -3.14 -4.50
#